data_AF-A0A126G4B2-F1
#
_entry.id   AF-A0A126G4B2-F1
#
_cell.length_a   1.000
_cell.length_b   1.000
_cell.length_c   1.000
_cell.angle_alpha   90.00
_cell.angle_beta   90.00
_cell.angle_gamma   90.00
#
_symmetry.space_group_name_H-M   'P 1'
#
loop_
_entity.id
_entity.type
_entity.pdbx_description
1 polymer ?
#
loop_
_entity_poly.entity_id
_entity_poly.type
_entity_poly.pdbx_seq_one_letter_code
_entity_poly.pdbx_strand_id
1 'polypeptide(L)'
;MTSNIKLNYQVYNWKGQVSGNANLNLKVSQDSGMYLVHRALVKQSNGRRQGSANTKTRSEVRGGGRKPWRQKGTGRARAGSIRSPLWRGGGVIFGPKPRSFAKKMNKKERQLALQTALNNKSVSTVVVENFNSYFQQPKTKLFMEAINRWNLDLSKKVLVIVDKKDPNVYLSIRNLHNVEIISADTLNIMALLAAIKSLSQLMHYLKYKRYIMDSINSRHLLDLVKYPIITDKTTKLLEENQYCFAVDPKATKPNIKAAIQYIFNVQVTGVNTCHPPKNKRSIGRFVGKRPHYKKATVTLASEDSINLFPET
;
A
#
# COMPACT_ATOMS: atom_id res chain seq x y z
N MET A 1 -6.27 16.71 16.21
CA MET A 1 -7.44 15.79 16.27
C MET A 1 -7.95 15.45 14.87
N THR A 2 -8.79 14.43 14.69
CA THR A 2 -9.39 14.09 13.37
C THR A 2 -10.88 14.39 13.35
N SER A 3 -11.35 15.13 12.35
CA SER A 3 -12.76 15.44 12.12
C SER A 3 -13.32 14.66 10.93
N ASN A 4 -14.58 14.27 11.00
CA ASN A 4 -15.31 13.72 9.85
C ASN A 4 -15.98 14.89 9.12
N ILE A 5 -15.68 15.06 7.84
CA ILE A 5 -16.21 16.11 6.97
C ILE A 5 -17.05 15.44 5.88
N LYS A 6 -18.21 16.03 5.59
CA LYS A 6 -19.08 15.61 4.48
C LYS A 6 -19.01 16.66 3.39
N LEU A 7 -18.54 16.27 2.21
CA LEU A 7 -18.47 17.11 1.02
C LEU A 7 -19.65 16.76 0.11
N ASN A 8 -20.29 17.78 -0.45
CA ASN A 8 -21.39 17.63 -1.40
C ASN A 8 -20.91 18.15 -2.77
N TYR A 9 -21.12 17.36 -3.82
CA TYR A 9 -20.74 17.68 -5.18
C TYR A 9 -21.96 17.64 -6.09
N GLN A 10 -22.03 18.58 -7.02
CA GLN A 10 -22.95 18.49 -8.15
C GLN A 10 -22.42 17.50 -9.17
N VAL A 11 -23.32 16.70 -9.73
CA VAL A 11 -23.03 15.68 -10.71
C VAL A 11 -23.44 16.19 -12.08
N TYR A 12 -22.50 16.17 -13.02
CA TYR A 12 -22.75 16.53 -14.40
C TYR A 12 -22.95 15.28 -15.26
N ASN A 13 -23.95 15.34 -16.15
CA ASN A 13 -24.14 14.34 -17.19
C ASN A 13 -23.12 14.50 -18.32
N TRP A 14 -23.18 13.60 -19.32
CA TRP A 14 -22.34 13.71 -20.51
C TRP A 14 -22.50 15.06 -21.22
N LYS A 15 -23.72 15.60 -21.30
CA LYS A 15 -24.03 16.89 -21.97
C LYS A 15 -23.55 18.12 -21.18
N GLY A 16 -23.09 17.98 -19.94
CA GLY A 16 -22.66 19.08 -19.07
C GLY A 16 -23.79 19.71 -18.24
N GLN A 17 -24.97 19.11 -18.20
CA GLN A 17 -26.09 19.55 -17.37
C GLN A 17 -26.03 18.84 -16.01
N VAL A 18 -26.55 19.50 -14.97
CA VAL A 18 -26.61 18.93 -13.62
C VAL A 18 -27.67 17.82 -13.59
N SER A 19 -27.27 16.59 -13.25
CA SER A 19 -28.17 15.44 -13.16
C SER A 19 -28.48 15.02 -11.73
N GLY A 20 -27.64 15.41 -10.76
CA GLY A 20 -27.86 15.06 -9.35
C GLY A 20 -26.80 15.59 -8.40
N ASN A 21 -26.84 15.09 -7.16
CA ASN A 21 -25.90 15.43 -6.10
C ASN A 21 -25.20 14.18 -5.55
N ALA A 22 -23.91 14.28 -5.26
CA ALA A 22 -23.09 13.21 -4.71
C ALA A 22 -22.45 13.65 -3.40
N ASN A 23 -22.46 12.77 -2.39
CA ASN A 23 -21.88 13.04 -1.08
C ASN A 23 -20.62 12.20 -0.85
N LEU A 24 -19.58 12.81 -0.30
CA LEU A 24 -18.30 12.19 0.03
C LEU A 24 -17.94 12.44 1.49
N ASN A 25 -17.84 11.38 2.29
CA ASN A 25 -17.43 11.47 3.69
C ASN A 25 -15.93 11.24 3.82
N LEU A 26 -15.19 12.23 4.32
CA LEU A 26 -13.75 12.18 4.52
C LEU A 26 -13.40 12.33 6.00
N LYS A 27 -12.35 11.63 6.44
CA LYS A 27 -11.71 11.85 7.73
C LYS A 27 -10.47 12.71 7.51
N VAL A 28 -10.47 13.91 8.06
CA VAL A 28 -9.42 14.91 7.86
C VAL A 28 -8.73 15.21 9.19
N SER A 29 -7.42 15.42 9.14
CA SER A 29 -6.65 15.90 10.30
C SER A 29 -6.66 17.42 10.31
N GLN A 30 -7.08 18.03 11.42
CA GLN A 30 -7.18 19.49 11.50
C GLN A 30 -5.80 20.15 11.65
N ASP A 31 -5.00 19.69 12.62
CA ASP A 31 -3.76 20.39 12.99
C ASP A 31 -2.55 19.94 12.15
N SER A 32 -2.45 18.62 11.92
CA SER A 32 -1.27 17.99 11.28
C SER A 32 -1.50 17.54 9.83
N GLY A 33 -2.60 17.98 9.21
CA GLY A 33 -3.01 17.54 7.88
C GLY A 33 -1.94 17.79 6.82
N MET A 34 -1.43 19.02 6.73
CA MET A 34 -0.45 19.40 5.71
C MET A 34 0.91 18.70 5.90
N TYR A 35 1.34 18.51 7.15
CA TYR A 35 2.55 17.75 7.46
C TYR A 35 2.47 16.30 6.94
N LEU A 36 1.31 15.65 7.13
CA LEU A 36 1.10 14.28 6.64
C LEU A 36 1.10 14.23 5.11
N VAL A 37 0.51 15.22 4.43
CA VAL A 37 0.54 15.36 2.97
C VAL A 37 1.97 15.50 2.47
N HIS A 38 2.75 16.42 3.04
CA HIS A 38 4.15 16.61 2.71
C HIS A 38 4.98 15.34 2.94
N ARG A 39 4.81 14.68 4.09
CA ARG A 39 5.53 13.43 4.41
C ARG A 39 5.19 12.31 3.43
N ALA A 40 3.93 12.19 3.02
CA ALA A 40 3.51 11.23 2.00
C ALA A 40 4.09 11.54 0.62
N LEU A 41 4.13 12.82 0.23
CA LEU A 41 4.76 13.29 -1.01
C LEU A 41 6.26 12.98 -1.04
N VAL A 42 7.00 13.35 0.02
CA VAL A 42 8.44 13.09 0.16
C VAL A 42 8.73 11.59 0.12
N LYS A 43 7.88 10.77 0.74
CA LYS A 43 7.99 9.30 0.65
C LYS A 43 7.84 8.82 -0.79
N GLN A 44 6.81 9.28 -1.51
CA GLN A 44 6.56 8.85 -2.89
C GLN A 44 7.68 9.32 -3.83
N SER A 45 8.12 10.56 -3.71
CA SER A 45 9.24 11.12 -4.47
C SER A 45 10.54 10.35 -4.24
N ASN A 46 10.90 10.10 -2.97
CA ASN A 46 12.09 9.31 -2.66
C ASN A 46 11.98 7.84 -3.13
N GLY A 47 10.78 7.25 -3.08
CA GLY A 47 10.55 5.89 -3.58
C GLY A 47 10.70 5.75 -5.09
N ARG A 48 10.54 6.84 -5.86
CA ARG A 48 10.79 6.87 -7.32
C ARG A 48 12.28 6.93 -7.67
N ARG A 49 13.16 7.26 -6.70
CA ARG A 49 14.60 7.33 -6.95
C ARG A 49 15.20 5.92 -6.98
N GLN A 50 15.84 5.57 -8.09
CA GLN A 50 16.51 4.28 -8.26
C GLN A 50 17.76 4.13 -7.39
N GLY A 51 18.56 5.20 -7.27
CA GLY A 51 19.78 5.19 -6.46
C GLY A 51 20.90 4.33 -7.04
N SER A 52 21.15 4.42 -8.35
CA SER A 52 22.18 3.67 -9.08
C SER A 52 23.58 4.30 -9.06
N ALA A 53 23.74 5.51 -8.52
CA ALA A 53 25.03 6.21 -8.48
C ALA A 53 26.07 5.43 -7.66
N ASN A 54 27.22 5.18 -8.25
CA ASN A 54 28.32 4.44 -7.63
C ASN A 54 29.68 5.03 -8.03
N THR A 55 30.56 5.21 -7.06
CA THR A 55 31.98 5.50 -7.29
C THR A 55 32.86 4.38 -6.75
N LYS A 56 34.02 4.17 -7.37
CA LYS A 56 35.01 3.23 -6.87
C LYS A 56 35.78 3.85 -5.69
N THR A 57 35.72 3.18 -4.56
CA THR A 57 36.56 3.45 -3.40
C THR A 57 38.00 3.00 -3.67
N ARG A 58 38.95 3.41 -2.83
CA ARG A 58 40.38 3.07 -3.03
C ARG A 58 40.64 1.57 -3.15
N SER A 59 39.81 0.73 -2.53
CA SER A 59 39.91 -0.73 -2.56
C SER A 59 39.36 -1.35 -3.84
N GLU A 60 38.35 -0.72 -4.45
CA GLU A 60 37.69 -1.18 -5.69
C GLU A 60 38.41 -0.71 -6.95
N VAL A 61 39.24 0.34 -6.86
CA VAL A 61 40.11 0.77 -7.96
C VAL A 61 41.20 -0.28 -8.23
N ARG A 62 41.40 -0.63 -9.51
CA ARG A 62 42.39 -1.61 -9.97
C ARG A 62 43.82 -1.09 -9.71
N GLY A 63 44.74 -2.01 -9.39
CA GLY A 63 46.16 -1.70 -9.18
C GLY A 63 46.54 -1.52 -7.71
N GLY A 64 47.63 -0.81 -7.44
CA GLY A 64 48.21 -0.64 -6.10
C GLY A 64 48.87 -1.92 -5.55
N GLY A 65 48.89 -2.08 -4.23
CA GLY A 65 49.54 -3.21 -3.56
C GLY A 65 50.98 -2.91 -3.17
N ARG A 66 51.84 -2.65 -4.15
CA ARG A 66 53.22 -2.22 -3.90
C ARG A 66 53.26 -0.74 -3.48
N LYS A 67 54.04 -0.44 -2.44
CA LYS A 67 54.29 0.93 -2.00
C LYS A 67 55.03 1.71 -3.10
N PRO A 68 54.61 2.93 -3.46
CA PRO A 68 55.23 3.69 -4.56
C PRO A 68 56.72 3.96 -4.37
N TRP A 69 57.14 4.27 -3.13
CA TRP A 69 58.55 4.45 -2.75
C TRP A 69 58.76 4.18 -1.25
N ARG A 70 60.04 4.04 -0.85
CA ARG A 70 60.45 3.86 0.55
C ARG A 70 60.04 5.05 1.45
N GLN A 71 59.89 4.81 2.75
CA GLN A 71 59.29 5.80 3.69
C GLN A 71 60.12 7.08 3.91
N LYS A 72 61.44 7.02 3.70
CA LYS A 72 62.41 8.12 3.90
C LYS A 72 63.51 8.04 2.82
N GLY A 73 64.22 9.14 2.60
CA GLY A 73 65.39 9.18 1.70
C GLY A 73 65.10 9.36 0.20
N THR A 74 63.92 9.90 -0.16
CA THR A 74 63.55 10.18 -1.56
C THR A 74 63.19 11.64 -1.84
N GLY A 75 63.15 12.50 -0.80
CA GLY A 75 62.72 13.91 -0.93
C GLY A 75 61.22 14.11 -1.27
N ARG A 76 60.46 13.04 -1.48
CA ARG A 76 59.03 13.08 -1.82
C ARG A 76 58.15 12.96 -0.57
N ALA A 77 56.92 13.46 -0.65
CA ALA A 77 55.90 13.22 0.36
C ALA A 77 55.67 11.72 0.60
N ARG A 78 55.18 11.32 1.77
CA ARG A 78 54.92 9.91 2.09
C ARG A 78 53.68 9.42 1.34
N ALA A 79 53.83 8.34 0.58
CA ALA A 79 52.72 7.71 -0.13
C ALA A 79 52.60 6.23 0.25
N GLY A 80 51.38 5.80 0.60
CA GLY A 80 51.09 4.40 0.91
C GLY A 80 50.67 3.58 -0.31
N SER A 81 49.97 4.19 -1.27
CA SER A 81 49.44 3.51 -2.45
C SER A 81 49.14 4.53 -3.56
N ILE A 82 49.32 4.12 -4.82
CA ILE A 82 48.90 4.90 -6.00
C ILE A 82 47.37 5.01 -6.14
N ARG A 83 46.60 4.16 -5.43
CA ARG A 83 45.13 4.19 -5.43
C ARG A 83 44.53 5.19 -4.45
N SER A 84 45.37 5.94 -3.74
CA SER A 84 44.91 6.94 -2.78
C SER A 84 44.12 8.05 -3.51
N PRO A 85 43.06 8.59 -2.91
CA PRO A 85 42.26 9.70 -3.46
C PRO A 85 43.08 10.93 -3.85
N LEU A 86 44.27 11.10 -3.27
CA LEU A 86 45.19 12.19 -3.59
C LEU A 86 45.82 12.06 -5.00
N TRP A 87 45.77 10.87 -5.59
CA TRP A 87 46.34 10.58 -6.90
C TRP A 87 45.29 10.69 -7.99
N ARG A 88 45.72 11.10 -9.19
CA ARG A 88 44.89 11.02 -10.40
C ARG A 88 44.57 9.55 -10.69
N GLY A 89 43.30 9.24 -10.91
CA GLY A 89 42.82 7.86 -11.06
C GLY A 89 42.72 7.07 -9.75
N GLY A 90 42.97 7.70 -8.60
CA GLY A 90 42.73 7.13 -7.27
C GLY A 90 41.25 6.93 -6.95
N GLY A 91 40.95 6.21 -5.87
CA GLY A 91 39.57 5.98 -5.44
C GLY A 91 38.96 7.17 -4.70
N VAL A 92 37.63 7.27 -4.71
CA VAL A 92 36.87 8.35 -4.04
C VAL A 92 36.52 7.93 -2.59
N ILE A 93 36.75 8.80 -1.60
CA ILE A 93 36.58 8.46 -0.17
C ILE A 93 35.10 8.36 0.21
N PHE A 94 34.32 9.41 -0.05
CA PHE A 94 32.90 9.52 0.33
C PHE A 94 32.02 9.78 -0.88
N GLY A 95 32.31 9.09 -1.99
CA GLY A 95 31.50 9.18 -3.18
C GLY A 95 30.18 8.40 -3.05
N PRO A 96 29.23 8.62 -3.96
CA PRO A 96 27.94 7.96 -3.92
C PRO A 96 28.08 6.43 -4.02
N LYS A 97 27.22 5.74 -3.27
CA LYS A 97 27.04 4.28 -3.34
C LYS A 97 25.58 3.94 -3.64
N PRO A 98 25.32 2.82 -4.35
CA PRO A 98 23.96 2.40 -4.62
C PRO A 98 23.19 2.18 -3.33
N ARG A 99 22.01 2.80 -3.21
CA ARG A 99 21.18 2.69 -2.01
C ARG A 99 19.71 2.91 -2.31
N SER A 100 18.85 2.35 -1.47
CA SER A 100 17.42 2.66 -1.48
C SER A 100 17.14 3.96 -0.73
N PHE A 101 16.35 4.84 -1.36
CA PHE A 101 15.87 6.08 -0.73
C PHE A 101 14.47 5.90 -0.09
N ALA A 102 13.90 4.68 -0.14
CA ALA A 102 12.54 4.44 0.31
C ALA A 102 12.36 4.74 1.81
N LYS A 103 11.40 5.61 2.13
CA LYS A 103 11.02 5.93 3.52
C LYS A 103 9.73 5.20 3.93
N LYS A 104 9.70 4.63 5.14
CA LYS A 104 8.52 3.98 5.70
C LYS A 104 7.50 5.03 6.19
N MET A 105 6.21 4.76 5.97
CA MET A 105 5.09 5.53 6.53
C MET A 105 3.94 4.57 6.83
N ASN A 106 3.27 4.78 7.96
CA ASN A 106 2.17 3.93 8.41
C ASN A 106 1.00 3.99 7.42
N LYS A 107 0.24 2.89 7.32
CA LYS A 107 -0.89 2.79 6.38
C LYS A 107 -1.99 3.82 6.71
N LYS A 108 -2.35 3.96 7.99
CA LYS A 108 -3.37 4.90 8.46
C LYS A 108 -2.96 6.36 8.20
N GLU A 109 -1.70 6.72 8.44
CA GLU A 109 -1.17 8.06 8.14
C GLU A 109 -1.26 8.38 6.64
N ARG A 110 -0.95 7.40 5.78
CA ARG A 110 -1.03 7.57 4.33
C ARG A 110 -2.47 7.78 3.84
N GLN A 111 -3.41 7.01 4.38
CA GLN A 111 -4.84 7.18 4.09
C GLN A 111 -5.34 8.54 4.54
N LEU A 112 -4.92 8.99 5.73
CA LEU A 112 -5.28 10.31 6.25
C LEU A 112 -4.69 11.43 5.38
N ALA A 113 -3.44 11.31 4.94
CA ALA A 113 -2.83 12.26 4.00
C ALA A 113 -3.60 12.38 2.68
N LEU A 114 -4.04 11.25 2.11
CA LEU A 114 -4.83 11.24 0.86
C LEU A 114 -6.20 11.89 1.07
N GLN A 115 -6.89 11.59 2.18
CA GLN A 115 -8.18 12.19 2.50
C GLN A 115 -8.07 13.70 2.73
N THR A 116 -7.04 14.16 3.44
CA THR A 116 -6.75 15.60 3.59
C THR A 116 -6.49 16.26 2.24
N ALA A 117 -5.71 15.62 1.36
CA ALA A 117 -5.45 16.16 0.02
C ALA A 117 -6.71 16.26 -0.84
N LEU A 118 -7.61 15.26 -0.78
CA LEU A 118 -8.91 15.29 -1.45
C LEU A 118 -9.80 16.40 -0.91
N ASN A 119 -9.84 16.59 0.41
CA ASN A 119 -10.59 17.67 1.04
C ASN A 119 -10.11 19.05 0.56
N ASN A 120 -8.79 19.24 0.50
CA ASN A 120 -8.20 20.49 0.00
C ASN A 120 -8.50 20.73 -1.48
N LYS A 121 -8.74 19.66 -2.26
CA LYS A 121 -9.08 19.73 -3.69
C LYS A 121 -10.58 19.79 -3.97
N SER A 122 -11.43 19.81 -2.94
CA SER A 122 -12.89 19.81 -3.07
C SER A 122 -13.41 20.85 -4.06
N VAL A 123 -13.00 22.11 -3.93
CA VAL A 123 -13.42 23.22 -4.79
C VAL A 123 -13.05 23.02 -6.26
N SER A 124 -11.92 22.35 -6.52
CA SER A 124 -11.39 22.12 -7.88
C SER A 124 -11.83 20.78 -8.49
N THR A 125 -12.71 20.05 -7.81
CA THR A 125 -13.15 18.72 -8.23
C THR A 125 -14.51 18.79 -8.89
N VAL A 126 -14.62 18.25 -10.10
CA VAL A 126 -15.87 18.10 -10.84
C VAL A 126 -16.25 16.62 -10.85
N VAL A 127 -17.50 16.33 -10.54
CA VAL A 127 -18.04 14.96 -10.53
C VAL A 127 -18.88 14.76 -11.77
N VAL A 128 -18.62 13.67 -12.49
CA VAL A 128 -19.31 13.32 -13.71
C VAL A 128 -19.88 11.91 -13.60
N GLU A 129 -21.02 11.70 -14.25
CA GLU A 129 -21.58 10.37 -14.44
C GLU A 129 -20.63 9.42 -15.19
N ASN A 130 -21.00 8.14 -15.20
CA ASN A 130 -20.23 7.16 -15.94
C ASN A 130 -20.27 7.46 -17.44
N PHE A 131 -19.14 7.87 -18.00
CA PHE A 131 -19.01 8.19 -19.41
C PHE A 131 -18.37 7.08 -20.26
N ASN A 132 -18.03 5.92 -19.67
CA ASN A 132 -17.33 4.85 -20.39
C ASN A 132 -18.14 4.34 -21.59
N SER A 133 -19.46 4.27 -21.47
CA SER A 133 -20.37 3.79 -22.51
C SER A 133 -20.36 4.63 -23.79
N TYR A 134 -19.98 5.90 -23.72
CA TYR A 134 -19.91 6.79 -24.89
C TYR A 134 -18.68 6.53 -25.76
N PHE A 135 -17.68 5.80 -25.26
CA PHE A 135 -16.45 5.46 -25.97
C PHE A 135 -16.54 4.06 -26.60
N GLN A 136 -17.32 3.92 -27.68
CA GLN A 136 -17.36 2.70 -28.47
C GLN A 136 -16.05 2.45 -29.25
N GLN A 137 -15.38 3.53 -29.63
CA GLN A 137 -14.08 3.52 -30.31
C GLN A 137 -13.14 4.52 -29.62
N PRO A 138 -11.82 4.29 -29.63
CA PRO A 138 -10.86 5.23 -29.06
C PRO A 138 -10.77 6.50 -29.92
N LYS A 139 -11.35 7.62 -29.45
CA LYS A 139 -11.37 8.92 -30.13
C LYS A 139 -11.00 10.06 -29.17
N THR A 140 -9.83 10.65 -29.39
CA THR A 140 -9.30 11.79 -28.59
C THR A 140 -10.18 13.05 -28.74
N LYS A 141 -10.66 13.33 -29.95
CA LYS A 141 -11.53 14.48 -30.24
C LYS A 141 -12.81 14.48 -29.40
N LEU A 142 -13.45 13.32 -29.27
CA LEU A 142 -14.65 13.14 -28.44
C LEU A 142 -14.39 13.51 -26.98
N PHE A 143 -13.21 13.16 -26.46
CA PHE A 143 -12.81 13.48 -25.09
C PHE A 143 -12.51 14.98 -24.91
N MET A 144 -11.87 15.62 -25.89
CA MET A 144 -11.65 17.09 -25.87
C MET A 144 -12.98 17.85 -25.86
N GLU A 145 -13.94 17.43 -26.68
CA GLU A 145 -15.30 17.98 -26.69
C GLU A 145 -16.03 17.78 -25.36
N ALA A 146 -15.81 16.64 -24.67
CA ALA A 146 -16.37 16.39 -23.34
C ALA A 146 -15.77 17.31 -22.27
N ILE A 147 -14.46 17.51 -22.29
CA ILE A 147 -13.77 18.43 -21.38
C ILE A 147 -14.29 19.87 -21.54
N ASN A 148 -14.43 20.34 -22.78
CA ASN A 148 -14.94 21.68 -23.06
C ASN A 148 -16.36 21.85 -22.51
N ARG A 149 -17.23 20.82 -22.66
CA ARG A 149 -18.59 20.82 -22.09
C ARG A 149 -18.62 20.92 -20.57
N TRP A 150 -17.66 20.30 -19.88
CA TRP A 150 -17.55 20.38 -18.41
C TRP A 150 -16.79 21.63 -17.91
N ASN A 151 -16.51 22.59 -18.78
CA ASN A 151 -15.79 23.82 -18.46
C ASN A 151 -14.43 23.55 -17.77
N LEU A 152 -13.74 22.51 -18.23
CA LEU A 152 -12.38 22.19 -17.80
C LEU A 152 -11.39 22.77 -18.80
N ASP A 153 -10.39 23.47 -18.30
CA ASP A 153 -9.36 24.07 -19.13
C ASP A 153 -8.19 23.09 -19.29
N LEU A 154 -7.91 22.69 -20.53
CA LEU A 154 -6.83 21.77 -20.91
C LEU A 154 -5.44 22.43 -20.88
N SER A 155 -5.34 23.76 -20.72
CA SER A 155 -4.06 24.42 -20.49
C SER A 155 -3.44 23.99 -19.15
N LYS A 156 -4.29 23.56 -18.21
CA LYS A 156 -3.92 23.14 -16.86
C LYS A 156 -3.91 21.62 -16.77
N LYS A 157 -3.10 21.09 -15.85
CA LYS A 157 -3.05 19.65 -15.61
C LYS A 157 -4.37 19.15 -14.99
N VAL A 158 -5.02 18.20 -15.65
CA VAL A 158 -6.28 17.57 -15.22
C VAL A 158 -6.03 16.11 -14.86
N LEU A 159 -6.54 15.69 -13.70
CA LEU A 159 -6.54 14.29 -13.28
C LEU A 159 -7.94 13.69 -13.46
N VAL A 160 -8.04 12.64 -14.26
CA VAL A 160 -9.26 11.85 -14.44
C VAL A 160 -9.21 10.62 -13.55
N ILE A 161 -10.16 10.52 -12.63
CA ILE A 161 -10.31 9.41 -11.68
C ILE A 161 -11.48 8.55 -12.14
N VAL A 162 -11.19 7.33 -12.56
CA VAL A 162 -12.17 6.33 -13.01
C VAL A 162 -12.26 5.18 -12.02
N ASP A 163 -13.36 4.42 -12.05
CA ASP A 163 -13.46 3.15 -11.31
C ASP A 163 -12.50 2.12 -11.95
N LYS A 164 -12.81 1.74 -13.19
CA LYS A 164 -12.00 0.84 -14.02
C LYS A 164 -11.49 1.59 -15.24
N LYS A 165 -10.23 1.31 -15.61
CA LYS A 165 -9.61 1.85 -16.83
C LYS A 165 -10.14 1.08 -18.03
N ASP A 166 -11.20 1.60 -18.63
CA ASP A 166 -11.68 1.12 -19.93
C ASP A 166 -10.61 1.38 -21.02
N PRO A 167 -10.30 0.40 -21.88
CA PRO A 167 -9.24 0.54 -22.88
C PRO A 167 -9.52 1.66 -23.90
N ASN A 168 -10.78 1.86 -24.31
CA ASN A 168 -11.13 2.89 -25.28
C ASN A 168 -10.95 4.29 -24.67
N VAL A 169 -11.38 4.46 -23.42
CA VAL A 169 -11.17 5.71 -22.67
C VAL A 169 -9.69 5.97 -22.45
N TYR A 170 -8.92 4.95 -22.02
CA TYR A 170 -7.49 5.07 -21.79
C TYR A 170 -6.72 5.49 -23.06
N LEU A 171 -6.98 4.83 -24.19
CA LEU A 171 -6.36 5.15 -25.48
C LEU A 171 -6.75 6.54 -25.98
N SER A 172 -7.97 6.99 -25.70
CA SER A 172 -8.45 8.34 -26.05
C SER A 172 -7.79 9.44 -25.23
N ILE A 173 -7.26 9.13 -24.04
CA ILE A 173 -6.69 10.14 -23.12
C ILE A 173 -5.16 10.14 -23.15
N ARG A 174 -4.50 8.98 -23.30
CA ARG A 174 -3.05 8.82 -23.08
C ARG A 174 -2.15 9.77 -23.88
N ASN A 175 -2.63 10.28 -25.02
CA ASN A 175 -1.87 11.18 -25.89
C ASN A 175 -1.87 12.64 -25.38
N LEU A 176 -2.76 12.99 -24.44
CA LEU A 176 -2.88 14.33 -23.90
C LEU A 176 -1.89 14.52 -22.74
N HIS A 177 -0.83 15.29 -22.97
CA HIS A 177 0.22 15.56 -21.97
C HIS A 177 -0.29 16.16 -20.65
N ASN A 178 -1.34 16.99 -20.72
CA ASN A 178 -1.94 17.64 -19.56
C ASN A 178 -2.99 16.79 -18.84
N VAL A 179 -3.36 15.62 -19.37
CA VAL A 179 -4.40 14.77 -18.78
C VAL A 179 -3.81 13.45 -18.31
N GLU A 180 -3.98 13.15 -17.03
CA GLU A 180 -3.56 11.88 -16.44
C GLU A 180 -4.80 11.07 -16.04
N ILE A 181 -4.85 9.78 -16.40
CA ILE A 181 -5.94 8.88 -16.01
C ILE A 181 -5.47 7.86 -14.95
N ILE A 182 -6.17 7.83 -13.84
CA ILE A 182 -5.88 6.96 -12.69
C ILE A 182 -7.16 6.24 -12.27
N SER A 183 -7.04 4.96 -11.90
CA SER A 183 -8.15 4.24 -11.27
C SER A 183 -8.20 4.61 -9.79
N ALA A 184 -9.40 4.71 -9.22
CA ALA A 184 -9.63 5.05 -7.82
C ALA A 184 -8.82 4.18 -6.84
N ASP A 185 -8.59 2.90 -7.18
CA ASP A 185 -7.78 1.95 -6.38
C ASP A 185 -6.30 2.35 -6.28
N THR A 186 -5.80 2.95 -7.35
CA THR A 186 -4.39 3.32 -7.52
C THR A 186 -4.13 4.80 -7.28
N LEU A 187 -5.11 5.50 -6.69
CA LEU A 187 -5.02 6.94 -6.46
C LEU A 187 -3.78 7.27 -5.62
N ASN A 188 -2.99 8.20 -6.14
CA ASN A 188 -1.71 8.55 -5.57
C ASN A 188 -1.69 10.05 -5.19
N ILE A 189 -0.90 10.40 -4.16
CA ILE A 189 -0.90 11.77 -3.64
C ILE A 189 -0.21 12.74 -4.60
N MET A 190 0.81 12.27 -5.33
CA MET A 190 1.58 13.12 -6.23
C MET A 190 0.79 13.60 -7.45
N ALA A 191 -0.01 12.74 -8.08
CA ALA A 191 -0.90 13.08 -9.19
C ALA A 191 -2.05 13.96 -8.71
N LEU A 192 -2.62 13.67 -7.53
CA LEU A 192 -3.67 14.48 -6.94
C LEU A 192 -3.21 15.92 -6.64
N LEU A 193 -1.98 16.10 -6.16
CA LEU A 193 -1.40 17.42 -5.91
C LEU A 193 -0.95 18.13 -7.19
N ALA A 194 -0.42 17.38 -8.17
CA ALA A 194 0.03 17.95 -9.44
C ALA A 194 -1.13 18.45 -10.32
N ALA A 195 -2.32 17.86 -10.18
CA ALA A 195 -3.50 18.28 -10.91
C ALA A 195 -4.10 19.57 -10.33
N ILE A 196 -4.48 20.49 -11.20
CA ILE A 196 -5.18 21.72 -10.78
C ILE A 196 -6.65 21.41 -10.58
N LYS A 197 -7.29 20.80 -11.59
CA LYS A 197 -8.67 20.29 -11.52
C LYS A 197 -8.66 18.76 -11.52
N SER A 198 -9.60 18.15 -10.80
CA SER A 198 -9.80 16.70 -10.83
C SER A 198 -11.21 16.36 -11.30
N LEU A 199 -11.32 15.43 -12.24
CA LEU A 199 -12.57 14.91 -12.74
C LEU A 199 -12.75 13.51 -12.18
N SER A 200 -13.82 13.28 -11.43
CA SER A 200 -14.09 11.98 -10.81
C SER A 200 -15.38 11.38 -11.36
N GLN A 201 -15.29 10.10 -11.72
CA GLN A 201 -16.45 9.30 -12.07
C GLN A 201 -17.16 8.88 -10.77
N LEU A 202 -18.47 9.10 -10.72
CA LEU A 202 -19.31 8.82 -9.57
C LEU A 202 -19.13 7.38 -9.02
N MET A 203 -19.08 7.28 -7.68
CA MET A 203 -19.22 6.07 -6.86
C MET A 203 -18.03 5.08 -6.73
N HIS A 204 -16.90 5.49 -6.14
CA HIS A 204 -15.98 4.49 -5.55
C HIS A 204 -15.68 4.65 -4.05
N TYR A 205 -15.87 5.82 -3.44
CA TYR A 205 -15.56 5.97 -2.01
C TYR A 205 -16.56 5.25 -1.09
N LEU A 206 -17.83 5.10 -1.51
CA LEU A 206 -18.86 4.38 -0.74
C LEU A 206 -18.82 2.85 -0.95
N LYS A 207 -18.27 2.35 -2.07
CA LYS A 207 -18.16 0.91 -2.37
C LYS A 207 -16.91 0.26 -1.77
N TYR A 208 -15.83 1.01 -1.54
CA TYR A 208 -14.55 0.47 -1.06
C TYR A 208 -14.65 -0.27 0.29
N LYS A 209 -15.55 0.17 1.18
CA LYS A 209 -15.75 -0.49 2.49
C LYS A 209 -16.59 -1.77 2.39
N ARG A 210 -17.37 -1.92 1.32
CA ARG A 210 -18.30 -3.03 1.08
C ARG A 210 -17.65 -4.16 0.26
N TYR A 211 -16.80 -3.82 -0.72
CA TYR A 211 -16.11 -4.81 -1.57
C TYR A 211 -15.08 -5.69 -0.84
N ILE A 212 -14.50 -5.23 0.27
CA ILE A 212 -13.58 -6.04 1.08
C ILE A 212 -14.34 -7.05 1.96
N MET A 213 -15.64 -6.83 2.19
CA MET A 213 -16.48 -7.72 3.00
C MET A 213 -17.20 -8.79 2.15
N ASP A 214 -17.50 -8.51 0.88
CA ASP A 214 -18.45 -9.31 0.08
C ASP A 214 -17.82 -10.44 -0.78
N SER A 215 -16.51 -10.69 -0.70
CA SER A 215 -15.90 -11.85 -1.37
C SER A 215 -15.01 -12.66 -0.44
N ILE A 216 -15.53 -12.98 0.73
CA ILE A 216 -14.97 -14.07 1.51
C ILE A 216 -15.36 -15.37 0.81
N ASN A 217 -14.48 -15.87 -0.06
CA ASN A 217 -14.61 -17.17 -0.68
C ASN A 217 -14.71 -18.23 0.44
N SER A 218 -15.86 -18.91 0.56
CA SER A 218 -16.15 -19.86 1.65
C SER A 218 -15.11 -20.97 1.75
N ARG A 219 -14.53 -21.41 0.62
CA ARG A 219 -13.41 -22.37 0.60
C ARG A 219 -12.17 -21.84 1.33
N HIS A 220 -11.85 -20.55 1.18
CA HIS A 220 -10.71 -19.94 1.85
C HIS A 220 -10.91 -19.81 3.37
N LEU A 221 -12.16 -19.78 3.87
CA LEU A 221 -12.42 -19.81 5.31
C LEU A 221 -12.12 -21.18 5.92
N LEU A 222 -12.50 -22.26 5.22
CA LEU A 222 -12.23 -23.64 5.65
C LEU A 222 -10.72 -23.90 5.78
N ASP A 223 -9.93 -23.48 4.79
CA ASP A 223 -8.47 -23.68 4.77
C ASP A 223 -7.71 -22.89 5.87
N LEU A 224 -8.37 -21.91 6.50
CA LEU A 224 -7.74 -21.00 7.43
C LEU A 224 -7.48 -21.64 8.80
N VAL A 225 -8.36 -22.55 9.23
CA VAL A 225 -8.28 -23.29 10.51
C VAL A 225 -7.74 -24.68 10.23
N LYS A 226 -6.57 -25.02 10.78
CA LYS A 226 -5.89 -26.29 10.47
C LYS A 226 -6.31 -27.41 11.42
N TYR A 227 -6.20 -27.17 12.73
CA TYR A 227 -6.52 -28.16 13.77
C TYR A 227 -6.63 -27.50 15.15
N PRO A 228 -7.39 -28.08 16.10
CA PRO A 228 -7.38 -27.65 17.50
C PRO A 228 -6.05 -28.00 18.17
N ILE A 229 -5.54 -27.10 19.01
CA ILE A 229 -4.34 -27.33 19.80
C ILE A 229 -4.79 -27.81 21.18
N ILE A 230 -4.50 -29.07 21.48
CA ILE A 230 -4.83 -29.71 22.75
C ILE A 230 -3.53 -29.91 23.54
N THR A 231 -3.40 -29.18 24.64
CA THR A 231 -2.35 -29.31 25.67
C THR A 231 -2.95 -29.02 27.04
N ASP A 232 -2.29 -29.38 28.14
CA ASP A 232 -2.80 -29.14 29.50
C ASP A 232 -3.15 -27.67 29.79
N LYS A 233 -2.45 -26.74 29.14
CA LYS A 233 -2.74 -25.30 29.26
C LYS A 233 -3.98 -24.90 28.47
N THR A 234 -4.25 -25.55 27.34
CA THR A 234 -5.44 -25.23 26.54
C THR A 234 -6.68 -25.93 27.07
N THR A 235 -6.55 -27.08 27.75
CA THR A 235 -7.67 -27.71 28.45
C THR A 235 -8.13 -26.85 29.62
N LYS A 236 -7.22 -26.23 30.38
CA LYS A 236 -7.60 -25.22 31.39
C LYS A 236 -8.38 -24.03 30.80
N LEU A 237 -8.00 -23.58 29.59
CA LEU A 237 -8.72 -22.51 28.90
C LEU A 237 -10.11 -22.97 28.41
N LEU A 238 -10.29 -24.25 28.15
CA LEU A 238 -11.57 -24.82 27.73
C LEU A 238 -12.63 -24.70 28.83
N GLU A 239 -12.24 -24.81 30.10
CA GLU A 239 -13.10 -24.53 31.27
C GLU A 239 -13.65 -23.09 31.27
N GLU A 240 -12.91 -22.15 30.67
CA GLU A 240 -13.30 -20.74 30.54
C GLU A 240 -14.00 -20.44 29.18
N ASN A 241 -14.48 -21.46 28.45
CA ASN A 241 -15.03 -21.33 27.09
C ASN A 241 -14.06 -20.69 26.08
N GLN A 242 -12.75 -20.96 26.25
CA GLN A 242 -11.70 -20.51 25.37
C GLN A 242 -11.03 -21.66 24.62
N TYR A 243 -11.08 -21.61 23.30
CA TYR A 243 -10.61 -22.67 22.43
C TYR A 243 -9.35 -22.24 21.67
N CYS A 244 -8.34 -23.11 21.63
CA CYS A 244 -7.08 -22.83 20.93
C CYS A 244 -7.01 -23.58 19.61
N PHE A 245 -6.76 -22.86 18.51
CA PHE A 245 -6.61 -23.41 17.18
C PHE A 245 -5.26 -23.03 16.55
N ALA A 246 -4.71 -23.95 15.75
CA ALA A 246 -3.64 -23.66 14.82
C ALA A 246 -4.25 -23.11 13.51
N VAL A 247 -3.95 -21.86 13.18
CA VAL A 247 -4.46 -21.19 11.98
C VAL A 247 -3.33 -20.78 11.04
N ASP A 248 -3.67 -20.39 9.80
CA ASP A 248 -2.69 -19.88 8.84
C ASP A 248 -1.89 -18.67 9.41
N PRO A 249 -0.55 -18.64 9.30
CA PRO A 249 0.28 -17.53 9.75
C PRO A 249 -0.12 -16.13 9.25
N LYS A 250 -0.77 -16.04 8.09
CA LYS A 250 -1.22 -14.79 7.45
C LYS A 250 -2.65 -14.40 7.83
N ALA A 251 -3.44 -15.28 8.46
CA ALA A 251 -4.83 -15.04 8.80
C ALA A 251 -5.06 -13.82 9.71
N THR A 252 -6.05 -12.99 9.42
CA THR A 252 -6.42 -11.83 10.26
C THR A 252 -7.47 -12.25 11.30
N LYS A 253 -7.57 -11.52 12.44
CA LYS A 253 -8.56 -11.80 13.49
C LYS A 253 -10.01 -11.87 12.97
N PRO A 254 -10.49 -10.96 12.09
CA PRO A 254 -11.84 -11.05 11.53
C PRO A 254 -12.06 -12.32 10.70
N ASN A 255 -11.06 -12.73 9.91
CA ASN A 255 -11.17 -13.94 9.10
C ASN A 255 -11.17 -15.21 9.97
N ILE A 256 -10.37 -15.23 11.05
CA ILE A 256 -10.38 -16.34 12.03
C ILE A 256 -11.76 -16.42 12.70
N LYS A 257 -12.31 -15.28 13.12
CA LYS A 257 -13.66 -15.20 13.69
C LYS A 257 -14.70 -15.78 12.72
N ALA A 258 -14.74 -15.27 11.49
CA ALA A 258 -15.66 -15.75 10.46
C ALA A 258 -15.49 -17.24 10.14
N ALA A 259 -14.24 -17.74 10.09
CA ALA A 259 -13.97 -19.15 9.82
C ALA A 259 -14.48 -20.07 10.93
N ILE A 260 -14.27 -19.72 12.20
CA ILE A 260 -14.74 -20.53 13.33
C ILE A 260 -16.27 -20.50 13.42
N GLN A 261 -16.89 -19.33 13.24
CA GLN A 261 -18.35 -19.22 13.19
C GLN A 261 -18.93 -20.07 12.05
N TYR A 262 -18.25 -20.13 10.90
CA TYR A 262 -18.68 -20.93 9.76
C TYR A 262 -18.48 -22.45 9.95
N ILE A 263 -17.33 -22.87 10.49
CA ILE A 263 -16.98 -24.30 10.65
C ILE A 263 -17.81 -24.96 11.75
N PHE A 264 -17.95 -24.29 12.89
CA PHE A 264 -18.56 -24.86 14.09
C PHE A 264 -19.99 -24.36 14.36
N ASN A 265 -20.49 -23.42 13.55
CA ASN A 265 -21.81 -22.81 13.72
C ASN A 265 -22.04 -22.20 15.12
N VAL A 266 -21.01 -21.57 15.67
CA VAL A 266 -21.01 -20.94 17.02
C VAL A 266 -20.84 -19.42 16.92
N GLN A 267 -21.20 -18.69 17.97
CA GLN A 267 -20.93 -17.26 18.12
C GLN A 267 -19.61 -17.01 18.85
N VAL A 268 -18.71 -16.28 18.17
CA VAL A 268 -17.39 -15.92 18.70
C VAL A 268 -17.42 -14.50 19.25
N THR A 269 -17.14 -14.34 20.54
CA THR A 269 -17.06 -13.02 21.20
C THR A 269 -15.75 -12.33 20.87
N GLY A 270 -14.63 -13.05 20.90
CA GLY A 270 -13.29 -12.48 20.80
C GLY A 270 -12.25 -13.45 20.23
N VAL A 271 -11.19 -12.88 19.65
CA VAL A 271 -10.07 -13.65 19.09
C VAL A 271 -8.74 -13.00 19.46
N ASN A 272 -7.89 -13.77 20.14
CA ASN A 272 -6.51 -13.45 20.44
C ASN A 272 -5.57 -14.33 19.61
N THR A 273 -4.48 -13.76 19.12
CA THR A 273 -3.58 -14.48 18.21
C THR A 273 -2.13 -14.21 18.55
N CYS A 274 -1.28 -15.23 18.48
CA CYS A 274 0.17 -15.10 18.61
C CYS A 274 0.91 -15.97 17.58
N HIS A 275 2.12 -15.54 17.20
CA HIS A 275 3.03 -16.35 16.38
C HIS A 275 3.98 -17.11 17.31
N PRO A 276 3.80 -18.44 17.51
CA PRO A 276 4.73 -19.22 18.32
C PRO A 276 6.13 -19.23 17.70
N PRO A 277 7.19 -19.49 18.50
CA PRO A 277 8.55 -19.60 17.98
C PRO A 277 8.65 -20.72 16.92
N LYS A 278 9.49 -20.52 15.91
CA LYS A 278 9.68 -21.52 14.84
C LYS A 278 10.59 -22.65 15.32
N ASN A 279 10.06 -23.86 15.38
CA ASN A 279 10.83 -25.04 15.74
C ASN A 279 11.75 -25.46 14.58
N LYS A 280 13.05 -25.57 14.88
CA LYS A 280 14.03 -26.11 13.93
C LYS A 280 13.83 -27.62 13.82
N ARG A 281 14.09 -28.18 12.64
CA ARG A 281 14.13 -29.63 12.40
C ARG A 281 15.41 -29.92 11.64
N SER A 282 16.24 -30.81 12.16
CA SER A 282 17.40 -31.32 11.44
C SER A 282 17.05 -32.64 10.76
N ILE A 283 17.53 -32.82 9.54
CA ILE A 283 17.49 -34.08 8.77
C ILE A 283 18.90 -34.30 8.25
N GLY A 284 19.64 -35.21 8.88
CA GLY A 284 21.06 -35.44 8.60
C GLY A 284 21.88 -34.15 8.77
N ARG A 285 22.58 -33.75 7.71
CA ARG A 285 23.42 -32.53 7.69
C ARG A 285 22.65 -31.23 7.48
N PHE A 286 21.36 -31.30 7.12
CA PHE A 286 20.55 -30.12 6.82
C PHE A 286 19.71 -29.70 8.03
N VAL A 287 19.70 -28.41 8.33
CA VAL A 287 18.84 -27.82 9.37
C VAL A 287 17.76 -26.97 8.71
N GLY A 288 16.53 -27.48 8.74
CA GLY A 288 15.33 -26.79 8.29
C GLY A 288 14.48 -26.27 9.45
N LYS A 289 13.27 -25.80 9.12
CA LYS A 289 12.24 -25.39 10.09
C LYS A 289 10.96 -26.16 9.83
N ARG A 290 10.23 -26.52 10.89
CA ARG A 290 8.88 -27.09 10.75
C ARG A 290 7.92 -26.04 10.16
N PRO A 291 6.84 -26.46 9.47
CA PRO A 291 5.78 -25.55 9.04
C PRO A 291 5.31 -24.68 10.19
N HIS A 292 5.19 -23.38 9.94
CA HIS A 292 4.76 -22.41 10.95
C HIS A 292 3.24 -22.27 10.92
N TYR A 293 2.65 -22.10 12.10
CA TYR A 293 1.25 -21.75 12.28
C TYR A 293 1.16 -20.53 13.19
N LYS A 294 0.01 -19.86 13.16
CA LYS A 294 -0.36 -18.86 14.17
C LYS A 294 -1.29 -19.55 15.17
N LYS A 295 -1.06 -19.35 16.47
CA LYS A 295 -1.97 -19.83 17.51
C LYS A 295 -3.07 -18.79 17.67
N ALA A 296 -4.32 -19.22 17.59
CA ALA A 296 -5.49 -18.39 17.87
C ALA A 296 -6.20 -18.94 19.10
N THR A 297 -6.44 -18.09 20.09
CA THR A 297 -7.32 -18.37 21.25
C THR A 297 -8.63 -17.63 21.00
N VAL A 298 -9.72 -18.39 20.93
CA VAL A 298 -11.04 -17.92 20.55
C VAL A 298 -11.95 -18.03 21.77
N THR A 299 -12.59 -16.92 22.16
CA THR A 299 -13.61 -16.91 23.22
C THR A 299 -14.98 -17.06 22.56
N LEU A 300 -15.78 -18.00 23.03
CA LEU A 300 -17.16 -18.20 22.56
C LEU A 300 -18.15 -17.39 23.41
N ALA A 301 -19.39 -17.31 22.96
CA ALA A 301 -20.51 -16.92 23.81
C ALA A 301 -20.78 -18.04 24.83
N SER A 302 -21.38 -17.70 25.98
CA SER A 302 -21.65 -18.66 27.06
C SER A 302 -22.60 -19.80 26.68
N GLU A 303 -23.40 -19.60 25.63
CA GLU A 303 -24.39 -20.56 25.13
C GLU A 303 -23.79 -21.60 24.17
N ASP A 304 -22.62 -21.31 23.60
CA ASP A 304 -22.00 -22.13 22.57
C ASP A 304 -20.80 -22.91 23.12
N SER A 305 -20.68 -24.18 22.74
CA SER A 305 -19.52 -25.02 23.05
C SER A 305 -19.05 -25.78 21.80
N ILE A 306 -17.76 -26.12 21.76
CA ILE A 306 -17.17 -26.90 20.67
C ILE A 306 -16.67 -28.23 21.24
N ASN A 307 -17.22 -29.33 20.74
CA ASN A 307 -16.75 -30.66 21.07
C ASN A 307 -15.45 -30.97 20.30
N LEU A 308 -14.31 -30.92 21.01
CA LEU A 308 -12.99 -31.24 20.45
C LEU A 308 -12.58 -32.70 20.62
N PHE A 309 -13.33 -33.46 21.42
CA PHE A 309 -13.06 -34.86 21.69
C PHE A 309 -14.14 -35.72 21.01
N PRO A 310 -13.77 -36.82 20.35
CA PRO A 310 -14.76 -37.77 19.85
C PRO A 310 -15.51 -38.39 21.03
N GLU A 311 -16.83 -38.52 20.92
CA GLU A 311 -17.60 -39.33 21.87
C GLU A 311 -17.19 -40.80 21.69
N THR A 312 -16.80 -41.43 22.80
CA THR A 312 -16.36 -42.83 22.88
C THR A 312 -17.50 -43.79 22.70
#